data_AF-A1RX79-F1
#
_entry.id   AF-A1RX79-F1
#
_cell.length_a   1.000
_cell.length_b   1.000
_cell.length_c   1.000
_cell.angle_alpha   90.00
_cell.angle_beta   90.00
_cell.angle_gamma   90.00
#
_symmetry.space_group_name_H-M   'P 1'
#
loop_
_entity.id
_entity.type
_entity.pdbx_description
1 polymer ?
#
loop_
_entity_poly.entity_id
_entity_poly.type
_entity_poly.pdbx_seq_one_letter_code
_entity_poly.pdbx_strand_id
1 'polypeptide(L)'
;MAEKSRRKKKGEEEKPPAVDLTSFLSPQSEERAAPRVQAFFTEDVERMIVEEVTRSSGGVTRSELYKRVTGRGVKPVEFYRALTNLLGKGVLKRRFSPELEEYVIYKA
;
A
#
# COMPACT_ATOMS: atom_id res chain seq x y z
N MET A 1 42.58 -40.03 -39.98
CA MET A 1 42.14 -38.80 -40.66
C MET A 1 40.79 -38.40 -40.10
N ALA A 2 40.69 -37.17 -39.64
CA ALA A 2 39.48 -36.57 -39.12
C ALA A 2 38.58 -36.11 -40.27
N GLU A 3 37.27 -36.27 -40.16
CA GLU A 3 36.36 -35.29 -40.78
C GLU A 3 35.06 -35.17 -39.99
N LYS A 4 34.84 -33.96 -39.47
CA LYS A 4 33.66 -33.53 -38.75
C LYS A 4 32.49 -33.44 -39.73
N SER A 5 31.33 -33.98 -39.38
CA SER A 5 30.09 -33.56 -40.03
C SER A 5 28.95 -33.36 -39.05
N ARG A 6 28.45 -32.12 -39.13
CA ARG A 6 27.38 -31.48 -38.38
C ARG A 6 26.09 -32.29 -38.40
N ARG A 7 25.47 -32.49 -37.24
CA ARG A 7 24.01 -32.62 -37.13
C ARG A 7 23.50 -31.58 -36.14
N LYS A 8 23.07 -30.44 -36.67
CA LYS A 8 22.28 -29.43 -35.96
C LYS A 8 20.93 -30.05 -35.60
N LYS A 9 20.64 -30.18 -34.30
CA LYS A 9 19.29 -30.47 -33.77
C LYS A 9 18.36 -29.32 -34.18
N LYS A 10 17.17 -29.67 -34.65
CA LYS A 10 16.18 -28.79 -35.26
C LYS A 10 14.96 -28.74 -34.33
N GLY A 11 14.56 -27.53 -33.94
CA GLY A 11 13.19 -27.17 -33.52
C GLY A 11 12.82 -27.46 -32.07
N GLU A 12 13.17 -26.56 -31.16
CA GLU A 12 12.40 -26.37 -29.92
C GLU A 12 11.60 -25.07 -30.14
N GLU A 13 10.31 -25.23 -30.43
CA GLU A 13 9.34 -24.14 -30.43
C GLU A 13 9.24 -23.63 -28.98
N GLU A 14 9.80 -22.45 -28.70
CA GLU A 14 9.50 -21.68 -27.49
C GLU A 14 8.00 -21.34 -27.51
N LYS A 15 7.19 -22.24 -26.97
CA LYS A 15 5.82 -21.90 -26.56
C LYS A 15 5.94 -20.76 -25.53
N PRO A 16 5.12 -19.70 -25.64
CA PRO A 16 5.07 -18.68 -24.59
C PRO A 16 4.85 -19.40 -23.24
N PRO A 17 5.40 -18.87 -22.13
CA PRO A 17 5.25 -19.50 -20.83
C PRO A 17 3.77 -19.78 -20.63
N ALA A 18 3.42 -21.07 -20.52
CA ALA A 18 2.06 -21.49 -20.27
C ALA A 18 1.68 -20.91 -18.90
N VAL A 19 0.99 -19.77 -18.91
CA VAL A 19 0.47 -19.14 -17.70
C VAL A 19 -0.54 -20.12 -17.16
N ASP A 20 -0.16 -20.82 -16.09
CA ASP A 20 -1.05 -21.74 -15.42
C ASP A 20 -2.19 -20.95 -14.80
N LEU A 21 -3.33 -20.98 -15.48
CA LEU A 21 -4.55 -20.34 -15.01
C LEU A 21 -5.02 -20.96 -13.69
N THR A 22 -4.54 -22.12 -13.26
CA THR A 22 -4.93 -22.74 -11.98
C THR A 22 -4.02 -22.36 -10.82
N SER A 23 -3.02 -21.50 -11.05
CA SER A 23 -2.13 -20.99 -10.00
C SER A 23 -2.87 -20.31 -8.84
N PHE A 24 -4.09 -19.78 -9.04
CA PHE A 24 -4.94 -19.24 -7.97
C PHE A 24 -5.58 -20.30 -7.05
N LEU A 25 -5.68 -21.56 -7.51
CA LEU A 25 -6.21 -22.68 -6.72
C LEU A 25 -5.15 -23.29 -5.81
N SER A 26 -3.88 -22.96 -6.05
CA SER A 26 -2.80 -23.34 -5.15
C SER A 26 -3.04 -22.62 -3.83
N PRO A 27 -3.10 -23.34 -2.69
CA PRO A 27 -3.11 -22.71 -1.38
C PRO A 27 -1.73 -22.08 -1.16
N GLN A 28 -1.52 -20.89 -1.72
CA GLN A 28 -0.50 -19.99 -1.23
C GLN A 28 -0.92 -19.66 0.19
N SER A 29 -0.28 -20.32 1.16
CA SER A 29 -0.14 -19.78 2.50
C SER A 29 0.65 -18.48 2.38
N GLU A 30 0.00 -17.41 1.92
CA GLU A 30 0.31 -16.06 2.37
C GLU A 30 -0.06 -16.04 3.84
N GLU A 31 0.86 -16.51 4.68
CA GLU A 31 0.88 -16.19 6.09
C GLU A 31 1.18 -14.70 6.19
N ARG A 32 0.19 -13.87 5.87
CA ARG A 32 0.20 -12.44 6.15
C ARG A 32 0.28 -12.34 7.66
N ALA A 33 1.50 -12.17 8.16
CA ALA A 33 1.76 -11.88 9.56
C ALA A 33 0.78 -10.78 9.99
N ALA A 34 -0.21 -11.15 10.81
CA ALA A 34 -1.19 -10.19 11.28
C ALA A 34 -0.41 -9.07 11.98
N PRO A 35 -0.59 -7.80 11.56
CA PRO A 35 0.16 -6.71 12.16
C PRO A 35 -0.10 -6.72 13.67
N ARG A 36 0.95 -6.64 14.48
CA ARG A 36 0.83 -6.51 15.93
C ARG A 36 0.08 -5.22 16.21
N VAL A 37 -1.21 -5.33 16.48
CA VAL A 37 -2.08 -4.19 16.75
C VAL A 37 -1.75 -3.66 18.14
N GLN A 38 -1.07 -2.52 18.22
CA GLN A 38 -0.88 -1.82 19.49
C GLN A 38 -2.16 -1.05 19.84
N ALA A 39 -2.54 -1.08 21.12
CA ALA A 39 -3.62 -0.27 21.63
C ALA A 39 -3.14 1.18 21.75
N PHE A 40 -3.48 2.01 20.76
CA PHE A 40 -3.27 3.45 20.81
C PHE A 40 -4.55 4.13 21.30
N PHE A 41 -4.41 5.15 22.15
CA PHE A 41 -5.53 6.05 22.43
C PHE A 41 -5.78 6.94 21.22
N THR A 42 -7.04 7.37 21.04
CA THR A 42 -7.42 8.22 19.91
C THR A 42 -6.59 9.51 19.83
N GLU A 43 -6.19 10.08 20.98
CA GLU A 43 -5.34 11.28 21.06
C GLU A 43 -3.91 11.05 20.55
N ASP A 44 -3.34 9.87 20.77
CA ASP A 44 -2.02 9.51 20.22
C ASP A 44 -2.07 9.39 18.70
N VAL A 45 -3.16 8.81 18.19
CA VAL A 45 -3.41 8.70 16.75
C VAL A 45 -3.63 10.09 16.13
N GLU A 46 -4.36 10.98 16.81
CA GLU A 46 -4.53 12.37 16.37
C GLU A 46 -3.17 13.08 16.23
N ARG A 47 -2.27 12.94 17.22
CA ARG A 47 -0.91 13.49 17.16
C ARG A 47 -0.11 12.91 16.00
N MET A 48 -0.11 11.59 15.82
CA MET A 48 0.59 10.94 14.71
C MET A 48 0.11 11.43 13.35
N ILE A 49 -1.21 11.59 13.17
CA ILE A 49 -1.78 12.11 11.91
C ILE A 49 -1.29 13.54 11.65
N VAL A 50 -1.33 14.41 12.66
CA VAL A 50 -0.87 15.81 12.52
C VAL A 50 0.61 15.89 12.18
N GLU A 51 1.45 15.06 12.81
CA GLU A 51 2.88 14.99 12.50
C GLU A 51 3.14 14.55 11.05
N GLU A 52 2.45 13.51 10.57
CA GLU A 52 2.60 13.02 9.20
C GLU A 52 2.19 14.06 8.14
N VAL A 53 1.09 14.76 8.40
CA VAL A 53 0.64 15.85 7.52
C VAL A 53 1.60 17.04 7.59
N THR A 54 2.11 17.39 8.77
CA THR A 54 3.05 18.52 8.94
C THR A 54 4.41 18.24 8.27
N ARG A 55 4.87 16.99 8.30
CA ARG A 55 6.09 16.56 7.61
C ARG A 55 5.97 16.63 6.09
N SER A 56 4.75 16.60 5.57
CA SER A 56 4.47 16.61 4.13
C SER A 56 4.03 18.00 3.72
N SER A 57 4.98 18.83 3.28
CA SER A 57 4.80 20.26 2.99
C SER A 57 3.70 20.60 1.97
N GLY A 58 3.32 19.64 1.12
CA GLY A 58 2.26 19.77 0.11
C GLY A 58 0.94 19.07 0.45
N GLY A 59 0.76 18.65 1.71
CA GLY A 59 -0.31 17.74 2.10
C GLY A 59 0.00 16.30 1.74
N VAL A 60 -0.87 15.39 2.15
CA VAL A 60 -0.72 13.94 1.94
C VAL A 60 -2.06 13.34 1.55
N THR A 61 -2.07 12.40 0.61
CA THR A 61 -3.33 11.76 0.21
C THR A 61 -3.89 10.91 1.35
N ARG A 62 -5.21 10.75 1.40
CA ARG A 62 -5.87 9.97 2.46
C ARG A 62 -5.33 8.54 2.55
N SER A 63 -5.09 7.90 1.41
CA SER A 63 -4.59 6.53 1.31
C SER A 63 -3.15 6.42 1.76
N GLU A 64 -2.30 7.40 1.43
CA GLU A 64 -0.93 7.43 1.92
C GLU A 64 -0.88 7.66 3.43
N LEU A 65 -1.68 8.60 3.93
CA LEU A 65 -1.82 8.87 5.36
C LEU A 65 -2.23 7.61 6.13
N TYR A 66 -3.24 6.91 5.60
CA TYR A 66 -3.72 5.64 6.14
C TYR A 66 -2.58 4.64 6.25
N LYS A 67 -1.87 4.37 5.14
CA LYS A 67 -0.77 3.39 5.11
C LYS A 67 0.32 3.72 6.13
N ARG A 68 0.72 4.99 6.21
CA ARG A 68 1.79 5.43 7.14
C ARG A 68 1.39 5.26 8.60
N VAL A 69 0.13 5.56 8.95
CA VAL A 69 -0.36 5.49 10.33
C VAL A 69 -0.72 4.05 10.73
N THR A 70 -1.48 3.32 9.91
CA THR A 70 -1.84 1.92 10.21
C THR A 70 -0.63 0.99 10.14
N GLY A 71 0.38 1.32 9.34
CA GLY A 71 1.67 0.62 9.31
C GLY A 71 2.40 0.61 10.65
N ARG A 72 2.05 1.50 11.59
CA ARG A 72 2.57 1.53 12.97
C ARG A 72 1.77 0.67 13.94
N GLY A 73 0.82 -0.14 13.46
CA GLY A 73 -0.03 -0.98 14.29
C GLY A 73 -1.30 -0.29 14.81
N VAL A 74 -1.66 0.87 14.26
CA VAL A 74 -2.91 1.57 14.57
C VAL A 74 -4.10 0.84 13.93
N LYS A 75 -5.17 0.62 14.70
CA LYS A 75 -6.42 0.05 14.18
C LYS A 75 -7.05 0.98 13.13
N PRO A 76 -7.59 0.45 12.02
CA PRO A 76 -8.26 1.26 11.00
C PRO A 76 -9.37 2.16 11.57
N VAL A 77 -10.15 1.64 12.52
CA VAL A 77 -11.23 2.38 13.19
C VAL A 77 -10.68 3.61 13.93
N GLU A 78 -9.60 3.46 14.67
CA GLU A 78 -8.98 4.57 15.41
C GLU A 78 -8.42 5.62 14.45
N PHE A 79 -7.84 5.20 13.33
CA PHE A 79 -7.39 6.12 12.28
C PHE A 79 -8.54 6.99 11.74
N TYR A 80 -9.64 6.36 11.30
CA TYR A 80 -10.75 7.12 10.72
C TYR A 80 -11.45 8.01 11.74
N ARG A 81 -11.55 7.55 12.99
CA ARG A 81 -12.11 8.33 14.10
C ARG A 81 -11.25 9.57 14.39
N ALA A 82 -9.95 9.39 14.55
CA ALA A 82 -9.00 10.48 14.78
C ALA A 82 -8.98 11.48 13.61
N LEU A 83 -8.95 10.99 12.36
CA LEU A 83 -8.98 11.84 11.18
C LEU A 83 -10.26 12.68 11.12
N THR A 84 -11.42 12.07 11.40
CA THR A 84 -12.71 12.77 11.41
C THR A 84 -12.76 13.84 12.50
N ASN A 85 -12.25 13.53 13.70
CA ASN A 85 -12.14 14.49 14.79
C ASN A 85 -11.28 15.69 14.41
N LEU A 86 -10.11 15.46 13.80
CA LEU A 86 -9.19 16.53 13.40
C LEU A 86 -9.77 17.44 12.31
N LEU A 87 -10.51 16.85 11.37
CA LEU A 87 -11.25 17.61 10.36
C LEU A 87 -12.39 18.43 11.00
N GLY A 88 -13.13 17.84 11.94
CA GLY A 88 -14.22 18.50 12.66
C GLY A 88 -13.73 19.64 13.56
N LYS A 89 -12.57 19.48 14.20
CA LYS A 89 -11.89 20.52 15.00
C LYS A 89 -11.26 21.62 14.12
N GLY A 90 -11.21 21.44 12.80
CA GLY A 90 -10.55 22.38 11.89
C GLY A 90 -9.03 22.41 12.03
N VAL A 91 -8.41 21.40 12.64
CA VAL A 91 -6.94 21.25 12.72
C VAL A 91 -6.36 20.82 11.37
N LEU A 92 -7.14 20.03 10.64
CA LEU A 92 -6.83 19.59 9.29
C LEU A 92 -7.91 20.06 8.32
N LYS A 93 -7.52 20.26 7.07
CA LYS A 93 -8.41 20.53 5.94
C LYS A 93 -8.25 19.42 4.90
N ARG A 94 -9.30 19.17 4.13
CA ARG A 94 -9.26 18.25 2.98
C ARG A 94 -9.61 18.99 1.70
N ARG A 95 -8.91 18.67 0.63
CA ARG A 95 -9.23 19.13 -0.73
C ARG A 95 -9.24 17.94 -1.66
N PHE A 96 -10.24 17.84 -2.52
CA PHE A 96 -10.23 16.83 -3.57
C PHE A 96 -9.23 17.23 -4.65
N SER A 97 -8.29 16.33 -4.98
CA SER A 97 -7.40 16.49 -6.12
C SER A 97 -7.98 15.70 -7.30
N PRO A 98 -8.40 16.37 -8.38
CA PRO A 98 -8.93 15.69 -9.56
C PRO A 98 -7.87 14.87 -10.29
N GLU A 99 -6.59 15.28 -10.23
CA GLU A 99 -5.48 14.57 -10.87
C GLU A 99 -5.20 13.20 -10.23
N LEU A 100 -5.40 13.11 -8.91
CA LEU A 100 -5.18 11.89 -8.14
C LEU A 100 -6.49 11.14 -7.86
N GLU A 101 -7.63 11.70 -8.26
CA GLU A 101 -8.98 11.25 -7.93
C GLU A 101 -9.16 10.97 -6.42
N GLU A 102 -8.46 11.73 -5.57
CA GLU A 102 -8.36 11.47 -4.14
C GLU A 102 -8.36 12.75 -3.29
N TYR A 103 -8.83 12.66 -2.05
CA TYR A 103 -8.68 13.73 -1.06
C TYR A 103 -7.25 13.83 -0.54
N VAL A 104 -6.68 15.01 -0.70
CA VAL A 104 -5.43 15.42 -0.07
C VAL A 104 -5.75 16.14 1.24
N ILE A 105 -5.07 15.74 2.31
CA ILE A 105 -5.20 16.28 3.65
C ILE A 105 -4.06 17.27 3.90
N TYR A 106 -4.39 18.44 4.41
CA TYR A 106 -3.48 19.54 4.70
C TYR A 106 -3.64 19.98 6.15
N LYS A 107 -2.58 20.55 6.72
CA LYS A 107 -2.68 21.28 7.97
C LYS A 107 -3.48 22.56 7.72
N ALA A 108 -4.43 22.85 8.61
CA ALA A 108 -5.35 23.98 8.47
C ALA A 108 -4.68 25.33 8.55
#